data_AF-A0A932U3Y5-F1
#
_entry.id   AF-A0A932U3Y5-F1
#
_cell.length_a   1.000
_cell.length_b   1.000
_cell.length_c   1.000
_cell.angle_alpha   90.00
_cell.angle_beta   90.00
_cell.angle_gamma   90.00
#
_symmetry.space_group_name_H-M   'P 1'
#
loop_
_entity.id
_entity.type
_entity.pdbx_description
1 polymer ?
#
loop_
_entity_poly.entity_id
_entity_poly.type
_entity_poly.pdbx_seq_one_letter_code
_entity_poly.pdbx_strand_id
1 'polypeptide(L)'
;MSPQSWPRAFLVDAGLLIASGPLLLFPDWFAGWGAALGLGLLVLAWLWRRWQLGDWARRTPLDAPILFLLLVMLPISLWVAPPDLRAELSIPRALIVLWDICLFYTVATHAARSRTLYNLCSAGFAASGLLIAVAAFFGTSWASKFPGLTVAMRQMPTPLLGVFAGAEAGFSPNQVAGALLYVWPWLLAVAAYYSARRR
;
A
#
# COMPACT_ATOMS: atom_id res chain seq x y z
N MET A 1 -0.16 21.10 -24.07
CA MET A 1 -0.71 20.99 -22.69
C MET A 1 -0.13 22.13 -21.88
N SER A 2 -0.98 22.93 -21.23
CA SER A 2 -0.48 23.99 -20.35
C SER A 2 0.12 23.37 -19.07
N PRO A 3 1.22 23.91 -18.53
CA PRO A 3 1.92 23.37 -17.36
C PRO A 3 1.09 23.33 -16.06
N GLN A 4 -0.18 23.74 -16.07
CA GLN A 4 -1.07 23.82 -14.90
C GLN A 4 -2.05 22.64 -14.74
N SER A 5 -2.16 21.70 -15.69
CA SER A 5 -3.21 20.65 -15.62
C SER A 5 -2.85 19.42 -14.77
N TRP A 6 -1.56 19.15 -14.52
CA TRP A 6 -1.11 17.93 -13.84
C TRP A 6 -1.50 17.82 -12.34
N PRO A 7 -1.57 18.90 -11.53
CA PRO A 7 -1.97 18.77 -10.13
C PRO A 7 -3.41 18.29 -9.99
N ARG A 8 -4.31 18.77 -10.87
CA ARG A 8 -5.72 18.36 -10.90
C ARG A 8 -5.86 16.89 -11.28
N ALA A 9 -5.12 16.44 -12.30
CA ALA A 9 -5.14 15.05 -12.72
C ALA A 9 -4.72 14.11 -11.57
N PHE A 10 -3.66 14.45 -10.84
CA PHE A 10 -3.21 13.69 -9.68
C PHE A 10 -4.25 13.66 -8.55
N LEU A 11 -4.83 14.82 -8.20
CA LEU A 11 -5.81 14.91 -7.12
C LEU A 11 -7.06 14.06 -7.38
N VAL A 12 -7.56 14.04 -8.62
CA VAL A 12 -8.70 13.20 -8.99
C VAL A 12 -8.34 11.72 -8.97
N ASP A 13 -7.19 11.33 -9.54
CA ASP A 13 -6.70 9.95 -9.49
C ASP A 13 -6.54 9.45 -8.04
N ALA A 14 -5.90 10.27 -7.19
CA ALA A 14 -5.69 9.96 -5.78
C ALA A 14 -7.02 9.90 -5.02
N GLY A 15 -7.95 10.82 -5.30
CA GLY A 15 -9.29 10.84 -4.70
C GLY A 15 -10.09 9.57 -5.01
N LEU A 16 -10.07 9.13 -6.27
CA LEU A 16 -10.73 7.88 -6.70
C LEU A 16 -10.08 6.64 -6.07
N LEU A 17 -8.75 6.62 -5.94
CA LEU A 17 -8.03 5.56 -5.24
C LEU A 17 -8.36 5.52 -3.74
N ILE A 18 -8.38 6.67 -3.08
CA ILE A 18 -8.72 6.76 -1.66
C ILE A 18 -10.17 6.33 -1.44
N ALA A 19 -11.09 6.75 -2.31
CA ALA A 19 -12.50 6.36 -2.23
C ALA A 19 -12.73 4.86 -2.47
N SER A 20 -11.96 4.23 -3.36
CA SER A 20 -12.03 2.79 -3.60
C SER A 20 -11.39 1.96 -2.50
N GLY A 21 -10.46 2.53 -1.72
CA GLY A 21 -9.75 1.83 -0.66
C GLY A 21 -10.67 1.13 0.34
N PRO A 22 -11.55 1.85 1.07
CA PRO A 22 -12.45 1.22 2.04
C PRO A 22 -13.34 0.14 1.43
N LEU A 23 -13.83 0.36 0.21
CA LEU A 23 -14.72 -0.56 -0.50
C LEU A 23 -14.05 -1.90 -0.86
N LEU A 24 -12.73 -1.89 -1.09
CA LEU A 24 -11.96 -3.06 -1.52
C LEU A 24 -11.16 -3.71 -0.39
N LEU A 25 -10.67 -2.92 0.57
CA LEU A 25 -9.90 -3.41 1.72
C LEU A 25 -10.80 -3.95 2.83
N PHE A 26 -12.03 -3.43 2.94
CA PHE A 26 -12.99 -3.83 3.98
C PHE A 26 -14.33 -4.22 3.32
N PRO A 27 -14.36 -5.29 2.52
CA PRO A 27 -15.57 -5.69 1.81
C PRO A 27 -16.75 -5.97 2.76
N ASP A 28 -16.48 -6.44 3.98
CA ASP A 28 -17.50 -6.75 4.98
C ASP A 28 -18.21 -5.51 5.56
N TRP A 29 -17.62 -4.32 5.41
CA TRP A 29 -18.24 -3.06 5.86
C TRP A 29 -19.37 -2.60 4.93
N PHE A 30 -19.42 -3.16 3.72
CA PHE A 30 -20.37 -2.77 2.69
C PHE A 30 -21.18 -4.00 2.27
N ALA A 31 -22.37 -3.77 1.74
CA ALA A 31 -23.11 -4.87 1.10
C ALA A 31 -22.38 -5.31 -0.18
N GLY A 32 -22.85 -6.39 -0.83
CA GLY A 32 -22.19 -6.99 -2.00
C GLY A 32 -21.92 -6.05 -3.19
N TRP A 33 -22.52 -4.86 -3.23
CA TRP A 33 -22.23 -3.82 -4.23
C TRP A 33 -20.90 -3.07 -3.99
N GLY A 34 -20.35 -3.10 -2.77
CA GLY A 34 -19.17 -2.32 -2.37
C GLY A 34 -17.96 -2.64 -3.24
N ALA A 35 -17.65 -3.93 -3.41
CA ALA A 35 -16.55 -4.37 -4.25
C ALA A 35 -16.73 -3.94 -5.72
N ALA A 36 -17.94 -4.06 -6.27
CA ALA A 36 -18.24 -3.65 -7.64
C ALA A 36 -18.06 -2.13 -7.84
N LEU A 37 -18.52 -1.32 -6.87
CA LEU A 37 -18.30 0.13 -6.89
C LEU A 37 -16.81 0.47 -6.78
N GLY A 38 -16.08 -0.19 -5.88
CA GLY A 38 -14.63 -0.01 -5.71
C GLY A 38 -13.86 -0.30 -6.99
N LEU A 39 -14.16 -1.42 -7.65
CA LEU A 39 -13.57 -1.76 -8.96
C LEU A 39 -13.97 -0.74 -10.03
N GLY A 40 -15.22 -0.28 -10.04
CA GLY A 40 -15.68 0.78 -10.93
C GLY A 40 -14.89 2.08 -10.76
N LEU A 41 -14.61 2.49 -9.53
CA LEU A 41 -13.78 3.66 -9.22
C LEU A 41 -12.33 3.49 -9.72
N LEU A 42 -11.76 2.28 -9.61
CA LEU A 42 -10.43 2.00 -10.18
C LEU A 42 -10.40 2.13 -11.71
N VAL A 43 -11.42 1.59 -12.39
CA VAL A 43 -11.57 1.73 -13.85
C VAL A 43 -11.71 3.21 -14.23
N LEU A 44 -12.53 3.97 -13.49
CA LEU A 44 -12.70 5.41 -13.70
C LEU A 44 -11.39 6.18 -13.53
N ALA A 45 -10.57 5.83 -12.53
CA ALA A 45 -9.26 6.45 -12.34
C ALA A 45 -8.33 6.20 -13.55
N TRP A 46 -8.31 4.98 -14.08
CA TRP A 46 -7.54 4.66 -15.29
C TRP A 46 -8.04 5.38 -16.54
N LEU A 47 -9.36 5.45 -16.75
CA LEU A 47 -9.95 6.18 -17.87
C LEU A 47 -9.67 7.69 -17.76
N TRP A 48 -9.82 8.25 -16.57
CA TRP A 48 -9.51 9.65 -16.29
C TRP A 48 -8.05 9.97 -16.60
N ARG A 49 -7.12 9.12 -16.15
CA ARG A 49 -5.70 9.25 -16.47
C ARG A 49 -5.42 9.21 -17.95
N ARG A 50 -6.01 8.25 -18.68
CA ARG A 50 -5.87 8.16 -20.14
C ARG A 50 -6.35 9.43 -20.82
N TRP A 51 -7.49 9.97 -20.39
CA TRP A 51 -8.05 11.19 -20.96
C TRP A 51 -7.19 12.42 -20.66
N GLN A 52 -6.73 12.57 -19.42
CA GLN A 52 -5.99 13.76 -18.98
C GLN A 52 -4.51 13.75 -19.36
N LEU A 53 -3.87 12.58 -19.42
CA LEU A 53 -2.41 12.46 -19.60
C LEU A 53 -2.02 11.81 -20.92
N GLY A 54 -2.97 11.21 -21.65
CA GLY A 54 -2.69 10.50 -22.89
C GLY A 54 -1.99 9.15 -22.70
N ASP A 55 -1.73 8.71 -21.47
CA ASP A 55 -1.11 7.42 -21.19
C ASP A 55 -2.02 6.60 -20.26
N TRP A 56 -2.12 5.29 -20.50
CA TRP A 56 -2.81 4.37 -19.59
C TRP A 56 -1.99 4.13 -18.31
N ALA A 57 -0.70 3.87 -18.48
CA ALA A 57 0.25 3.61 -17.42
C ALA A 57 1.65 3.96 -17.91
N ARG A 58 2.49 4.46 -17.00
CA ARG A 58 3.92 4.63 -17.29
C ARG A 58 4.58 3.26 -17.32
N ARG A 59 5.37 2.96 -18.36
CA ARG A 59 6.17 1.75 -18.41
C ARG A 59 7.23 1.73 -17.31
N THR A 60 7.36 0.61 -16.62
CA THR A 60 8.30 0.39 -15.54
C THR A 60 9.03 -0.94 -15.71
N PRO A 61 10.23 -1.13 -15.12
CA PRO A 61 10.88 -2.44 -15.06
C PRO A 61 10.03 -3.52 -14.36
N LEU A 62 9.01 -3.12 -13.60
CA LEU A 62 8.12 -4.00 -12.86
C LEU A 62 6.90 -4.45 -13.67
N ASP A 63 6.73 -3.98 -14.91
CA ASP A 63 5.57 -4.32 -15.73
C ASP A 63 5.47 -5.84 -15.98
N ALA A 64 6.59 -6.50 -16.29
CA ALA A 64 6.58 -7.95 -16.52
C ALA A 64 6.22 -8.75 -15.24
N PRO A 65 6.81 -8.48 -14.06
CA PRO A 65 6.36 -9.06 -12.80
C PRO A 65 4.88 -8.80 -12.49
N ILE A 66 4.37 -7.59 -12.72
CA ILE A 66 2.97 -7.24 -12.47
C ILE A 66 2.04 -8.00 -13.43
N LEU A 67 2.40 -8.11 -14.71
CA LEU A 67 1.63 -8.89 -15.68
C LEU A 67 1.64 -10.37 -15.33
N PHE A 68 2.78 -10.93 -14.92
CA PHE A 68 2.84 -12.31 -14.44
C PHE A 68 1.93 -12.51 -13.21
N LEU A 69 1.96 -11.57 -12.27
CA LEU A 69 1.10 -11.61 -11.10
C LEU A 69 -0.39 -11.58 -11.50
N LEU A 70 -0.79 -10.68 -12.40
CA LEU A 70 -2.18 -10.49 -12.82
C LEU A 70 -2.72 -11.62 -13.71
N LEU A 71 -1.90 -12.11 -14.63
CA LEU A 71 -2.33 -13.05 -15.66
C LEU A 71 -2.12 -14.51 -15.27
N VAL A 72 -1.23 -14.78 -14.31
CA VAL A 72 -0.86 -16.14 -13.91
C VAL A 72 -1.15 -16.38 -12.44
N MET A 73 -0.53 -15.63 -11.53
CA MET A 73 -0.66 -15.92 -10.09
C MET A 73 -2.06 -15.63 -9.55
N LEU A 74 -2.65 -14.52 -9.95
CA LEU A 74 -3.98 -14.12 -9.48
C LEU A 74 -5.06 -15.11 -9.93
N PRO A 75 -5.17 -15.51 -11.21
CA PRO A 75 -6.15 -16.51 -11.63
C PRO A 75 -5.92 -17.87 -10.97
N ILE A 76 -4.66 -18.30 -10.81
CA ILE A 76 -4.34 -19.56 -10.11
C ILE A 76 -4.81 -19.50 -8.65
N SER A 77 -4.55 -18.39 -7.95
CA SER A 77 -4.95 -18.23 -6.55
C SER A 77 -6.47 -18.27 -6.34
N LEU A 78 -7.23 -17.82 -7.34
CA LEU A 78 -8.69 -17.86 -7.32
C LEU A 78 -9.22 -19.23 -7.76
N TRP A 79 -8.64 -19.83 -8.79
CA TRP A 79 -9.14 -21.09 -9.35
C TRP A 79 -8.85 -22.27 -8.43
N VAL A 80 -7.63 -22.37 -7.90
CA VAL A 80 -7.16 -23.52 -7.11
C VAL A 80 -7.69 -23.51 -5.68
N ALA A 81 -7.98 -22.33 -5.10
CA ALA A 81 -8.47 -22.24 -3.73
C ALA A 81 -9.85 -22.94 -3.59
N PRO A 82 -10.06 -23.79 -2.55
CA PRO A 82 -11.38 -24.34 -2.23
C PRO A 82 -12.42 -23.24 -2.00
N PRO A 83 -13.73 -23.50 -2.23
CA PRO A 83 -14.77 -22.46 -2.16
C PRO A 83 -14.74 -21.60 -0.89
N ASP A 84 -14.61 -22.23 0.29
CA ASP A 84 -14.61 -21.53 1.57
C ASP A 84 -13.37 -20.61 1.71
N LEU A 85 -12.17 -21.17 1.48
CA LEU A 85 -10.92 -20.41 1.51
C LEU A 85 -10.82 -19.35 0.41
N ARG A 86 -11.49 -19.58 -0.73
CA ARG A 86 -11.54 -18.63 -1.84
C ARG A 86 -12.32 -17.40 -1.44
N ALA A 87 -13.48 -17.58 -0.81
CA ALA A 87 -14.31 -16.49 -0.32
C ALA A 87 -13.65 -15.72 0.82
N GLU A 88 -13.06 -16.44 1.78
CA GLU A 88 -12.49 -15.85 2.99
C GLU A 88 -11.11 -15.19 2.75
N LEU A 89 -10.26 -15.79 1.92
CA LEU A 89 -8.86 -15.36 1.79
C LEU A 89 -8.49 -14.89 0.38
N SER A 90 -8.80 -15.67 -0.66
CA SER A 90 -8.30 -15.38 -2.01
C SER A 90 -8.97 -14.16 -2.65
N ILE A 91 -10.30 -14.04 -2.56
CA ILE A 91 -11.05 -12.92 -3.17
C ILE A 91 -10.69 -11.58 -2.51
N PRO A 92 -10.73 -11.42 -1.16
CA PRO A 92 -10.35 -10.16 -0.53
C PRO A 92 -8.92 -9.74 -0.88
N ARG A 93 -7.97 -10.70 -0.86
CA ARG A 93 -6.58 -10.43 -1.25
C ARG A 93 -6.44 -10.04 -2.71
N ALA A 94 -7.21 -10.65 -3.60
CA ALA A 94 -7.22 -10.29 -5.01
C ALA A 94 -7.66 -8.83 -5.22
N LEU A 95 -8.69 -8.38 -4.51
CA LEU A 95 -9.15 -6.99 -4.57
C LEU A 95 -8.09 -6.01 -4.06
N ILE A 96 -7.41 -6.34 -2.96
CA ILE A 96 -6.30 -5.54 -2.42
C ILE A 96 -5.16 -5.45 -3.44
N VAL A 97 -4.76 -6.56 -4.04
CA VAL A 97 -3.71 -6.58 -5.07
C VAL A 97 -4.07 -5.73 -6.28
N LEU A 98 -5.32 -5.78 -6.74
CA LEU A 98 -5.79 -4.93 -7.85
C LEU A 98 -5.70 -3.44 -7.48
N TRP A 99 -6.13 -3.08 -6.27
CA TRP A 99 -6.02 -1.72 -5.75
C TRP A 99 -4.55 -1.28 -5.65
N ASP A 100 -3.65 -2.13 -5.13
CA ASP A 100 -2.21 -1.85 -5.02
C ASP A 100 -1.55 -1.63 -6.38
N ILE A 101 -1.94 -2.38 -7.41
CA ILE A 101 -1.44 -2.18 -8.78
C ILE A 101 -1.91 -0.83 -9.33
N CYS A 102 -3.17 -0.45 -9.11
CA CYS A 102 -3.67 0.86 -9.49
C CYS A 102 -2.93 1.98 -8.73
N LEU A 103 -2.69 1.82 -7.43
CA LEU A 103 -1.88 2.73 -6.62
C LEU A 103 -0.47 2.86 -7.20
N PHE A 104 0.20 1.74 -7.46
CA PHE A 104 1.55 1.69 -8.04
C PHE A 104 1.63 2.49 -9.34
N TYR A 105 0.75 2.20 -10.30
CA TYR A 105 0.77 2.91 -11.58
C TYR A 105 0.39 4.38 -11.46
N THR A 106 -0.44 4.74 -10.48
CA THR A 106 -0.75 6.15 -10.19
C THR A 106 0.50 6.88 -9.75
N VAL A 107 1.20 6.34 -8.74
CA VAL A 107 2.44 6.90 -8.23
C VAL A 107 3.50 6.96 -9.34
N ALA A 108 3.72 5.87 -10.06
CA ALA A 108 4.72 5.82 -11.13
C ALA A 108 4.45 6.84 -12.26
N THR A 109 3.19 6.99 -12.66
CA THR A 109 2.80 7.92 -13.74
C THR A 109 2.99 9.37 -13.33
N HIS A 110 2.58 9.74 -12.12
CA HIS A 110 2.59 11.11 -11.63
C HIS A 110 3.97 11.54 -11.11
N ALA A 111 4.68 10.67 -10.41
CA ALA A 111 6.03 10.93 -9.92
C ALA A 111 7.05 11.08 -11.07
N ALA A 112 6.86 10.39 -12.20
CA ALA A 112 7.74 10.52 -13.37
C ALA A 112 7.62 11.89 -14.07
N ARG A 113 6.54 12.64 -13.83
CA ARG A 113 6.26 13.92 -14.50
C ARG A 113 6.63 15.14 -13.68
N SER A 114 6.69 15.02 -12.36
CA SER A 114 6.92 16.16 -11.46
C SER A 114 7.83 15.77 -10.31
N ARG A 115 8.93 16.53 -10.15
CA ARG A 115 9.84 16.34 -9.02
C ARG A 115 9.13 16.57 -7.68
N THR A 116 8.20 17.53 -7.64
CA THR A 116 7.39 17.79 -6.45
C THR A 116 6.54 16.58 -6.08
N LEU A 117 5.86 15.95 -7.05
CA LEU A 117 5.07 14.75 -6.79
C LEU A 117 5.94 13.54 -6.44
N TYR A 118 7.09 13.40 -7.09
CA TYR A 118 8.07 12.38 -6.71
C TYR A 118 8.47 12.52 -5.24
N ASN A 119 8.81 13.74 -4.82
CA ASN A 119 9.18 14.02 -3.42
C ASN A 119 8.00 13.78 -2.47
N LEU A 120 6.78 14.18 -2.86
CA LEU A 120 5.57 13.97 -2.06
C LEU A 120 5.27 12.49 -1.87
N CYS A 121 5.24 11.70 -2.95
CA CYS A 121 5.01 10.26 -2.89
C CYS A 121 6.12 9.54 -2.10
N SER A 122 7.37 9.96 -2.26
CA SER A 122 8.52 9.46 -1.51
C SER A 122 8.36 9.73 -0.01
N ALA A 123 8.03 10.97 0.36
CA ALA A 123 7.80 11.36 1.74
C ALA A 123 6.58 10.65 2.34
N GLY A 124 5.50 10.48 1.56
CA GLY A 124 4.33 9.71 1.96
C GLY A 124 4.67 8.25 2.23
N PHE A 125 5.44 7.59 1.35
CA PHE A 125 5.90 6.22 1.56
C PHE A 125 6.77 6.08 2.82
N ALA A 126 7.71 7.01 3.03
CA ALA A 126 8.52 7.08 4.25
C ALA A 126 7.66 7.23 5.51
N ALA A 127 6.72 8.17 5.47
CA ALA A 127 5.82 8.45 6.58
C ALA A 127 4.91 7.26 6.90
N SER A 128 4.38 6.57 5.89
CA SER A 128 3.59 5.35 6.08
C SER A 128 4.42 4.24 6.73
N GLY A 129 5.66 4.03 6.30
CA GLY A 129 6.54 3.05 6.93
C GLY A 129 6.88 3.39 8.38
N LEU A 130 7.12 4.68 8.68
CA LEU A 130 7.31 5.15 10.05
C LEU A 130 6.06 4.92 10.90
N LEU A 131 4.88 5.25 10.36
CA LEU A 131 3.61 5.05 11.05
C LEU A 131 3.38 3.56 11.36
N ILE A 132 3.64 2.67 10.38
CA ILE A 132 3.56 1.22 10.56
C ILE A 132 4.56 0.77 11.63
N ALA A 133 5.81 1.27 11.60
CA ALA A 133 6.82 0.90 12.60
C ALA A 133 6.39 1.30 14.02
N VAL A 134 5.86 2.52 14.18
CA VAL A 134 5.37 3.02 15.47
C VAL A 134 4.15 2.21 15.92
N ALA A 135 3.15 2.02 15.06
CA ALA A 135 1.97 1.23 15.39
C ALA A 135 2.33 -0.21 15.74
N ALA A 136 3.22 -0.83 14.97
CA ALA A 136 3.68 -2.19 15.21
C ALA A 136 4.49 -2.32 16.49
N PHE A 137 5.29 -1.33 16.85
CA PHE A 137 6.04 -1.32 18.10
C PHE A 137 5.10 -1.46 19.31
N PHE A 138 3.96 -0.75 19.30
CA PHE A 138 2.96 -0.80 20.36
C PHE A 138 1.92 -1.93 20.22
N GLY A 139 1.70 -2.46 19.02
CA GLY A 139 0.68 -3.46 18.72
C GLY A 139 1.16 -4.90 18.53
N THR A 140 2.46 -5.17 18.57
CA THR A 140 3.03 -6.51 18.37
C THR A 140 3.51 -7.10 19.70
N SER A 141 3.22 -8.38 19.94
CA SER A 141 3.83 -9.11 21.07
C SER A 141 5.28 -9.48 20.74
N TRP A 142 6.22 -8.62 21.15
CA TRP A 142 7.65 -8.83 20.92
C TRP A 142 8.28 -9.86 21.88
N ALA A 143 7.56 -10.24 22.94
CA ALA A 143 8.11 -11.05 24.03
C ALA A 143 8.61 -12.43 23.60
N SER A 144 7.99 -13.02 22.58
CA SER A 144 8.39 -14.32 22.03
C SER A 144 9.61 -14.25 21.11
N LYS A 145 9.97 -13.06 20.59
CA LYS A 145 11.05 -12.91 19.59
C LYS A 145 12.27 -12.14 20.09
N PHE A 146 12.08 -11.16 20.98
CA PHE A 146 13.16 -10.32 21.50
C PHE A 146 13.01 -10.14 23.01
N PRO A 147 13.55 -11.06 23.83
CA PRO A 147 13.44 -11.00 25.28
C PRO A 147 14.00 -9.68 25.85
N GLY A 148 15.08 -9.15 25.29
CA GLY A 148 15.66 -7.87 25.72
C GLY A 148 14.73 -6.67 25.52
N LEU A 149 13.87 -6.70 24.50
CA LEU A 149 12.90 -5.63 24.25
C LEU A 149 11.81 -5.60 25.33
N THR A 150 11.46 -6.75 25.90
CA THR A 150 10.46 -6.82 26.97
C THR A 150 10.88 -6.06 28.23
N VAL A 151 12.17 -6.03 28.53
CA VAL A 151 12.70 -5.30 29.69
C VAL A 151 12.52 -3.80 29.50
N ALA A 152 12.81 -3.30 28.30
CA ALA A 152 12.58 -1.89 27.96
C ALA A 152 11.09 -1.55 27.90
N MET A 153 10.25 -2.43 27.36
CA MET A 153 8.80 -2.22 27.26
C MET A 153 8.13 -2.18 28.65
N ARG A 154 8.61 -2.92 29.65
CA ARG A 154 8.09 -2.87 31.02
C ARG A 154 8.23 -1.50 31.70
N GLN A 155 9.11 -0.63 31.21
CA GLN A 155 9.28 0.72 31.73
C GLN A 155 8.36 1.74 31.05
N MET A 156 7.63 1.35 30.01
CA MET A 156 6.74 2.27 29.29
C MET A 156 5.39 2.44 30.01
N PRO A 157 4.77 3.63 29.91
CA PRO A 157 3.44 3.88 30.46
C PRO A 157 2.43 2.87 29.92
N THR A 158 1.71 2.21 30.83
CA THR A 158 0.65 1.24 30.53
C THR A 158 -0.41 1.70 29.51
N PRO A 159 -0.85 2.98 29.44
CA PRO A 159 -1.83 3.37 28.42
C PRO A 159 -1.30 3.32 26.97
N LEU A 160 0.00 3.17 26.74
CA LEU A 160 0.59 3.01 25.41
C LEU A 160 0.79 1.55 25.02
N LEU A 161 0.83 0.65 25.99
CA LEU A 161 1.03 -0.78 25.77
C LEU A 161 -0.32 -1.46 25.60
N GLY A 162 -0.56 -2.05 24.43
CA GLY A 162 -1.80 -2.77 24.18
C GLY A 162 -2.99 -1.90 23.74
N VAL A 163 -2.77 -0.65 23.32
CA VAL A 163 -3.80 0.17 22.62
C VAL A 163 -4.42 -0.59 21.44
N PHE A 164 -3.63 -1.48 20.81
CA PHE A 164 -4.06 -2.33 19.70
C PHE A 164 -4.37 -3.78 20.11
N ALA A 165 -4.38 -4.10 21.41
CA ALA A 165 -4.66 -5.46 21.90
C ALA A 165 -6.11 -5.91 21.65
N GLY A 166 -7.02 -4.99 21.36
CA GLY A 166 -8.41 -5.28 20.96
C GLY A 166 -8.57 -5.74 19.50
N ALA A 167 -7.54 -5.63 18.65
CA ALA A 167 -7.55 -6.18 17.30
C ALA A 167 -7.20 -7.67 17.34
N GLU A 168 -8.07 -8.50 17.94
CA GLU A 168 -8.15 -9.98 18.10
C GLU A 168 -6.87 -10.84 18.33
N ALA A 169 -5.67 -10.42 17.93
CA ALA A 169 -4.37 -11.03 18.25
C ALA A 169 -3.17 -10.06 18.23
N GLY A 170 -3.39 -8.76 17.99
CA GLY A 170 -2.31 -7.79 17.72
C GLY A 170 -1.68 -7.98 16.33
N PHE A 171 -0.68 -7.17 15.99
CA PHE A 171 0.00 -7.30 14.70
C PHE A 171 0.93 -8.52 14.68
N SER A 172 0.91 -9.27 13.57
CA SER A 172 1.86 -10.37 13.37
C SER A 172 3.27 -9.83 13.19
N PRO A 173 4.27 -10.26 13.98
CA PRO A 173 5.65 -9.80 13.83
C PRO A 173 6.23 -10.07 12.44
N ASN A 174 5.76 -11.14 11.77
CA ASN A 174 6.21 -11.49 10.42
C ASN A 174 5.64 -10.53 9.37
N GLN A 175 4.38 -10.10 9.51
CA GLN A 175 3.76 -9.14 8.59
C GLN A 175 4.40 -7.77 8.75
N VAL A 176 4.65 -7.34 9.99
CA VAL A 176 5.35 -6.09 10.29
C VAL A 176 6.75 -6.10 9.70
N ALA A 177 7.54 -7.14 9.98
CA ALA A 177 8.89 -7.26 9.45
C ALA A 177 8.89 -7.26 7.92
N GLY A 178 7.96 -7.99 7.30
CA GLY A 178 7.77 -7.99 5.84
C GLY A 178 7.46 -6.60 5.29
N ALA A 179 6.52 -5.87 5.89
CA ALA A 179 6.17 -4.52 5.46
C ALA A 179 7.36 -3.55 5.58
N LEU A 180 8.08 -3.57 6.72
CA LEU A 180 9.23 -2.71 6.95
C LEU A 180 10.43 -3.06 6.06
N LEU A 181 10.55 -4.32 5.65
CA LEU A 181 11.60 -4.77 4.72
C LEU A 181 11.50 -4.09 3.35
N TYR A 182 10.31 -3.64 2.93
CA TYR A 182 10.16 -2.86 1.69
C TYR A 182 10.53 -1.39 1.86
N VAL A 183 10.30 -0.81 3.04
CA VAL A 183 10.55 0.61 3.31
C VAL A 183 12.03 0.85 3.62
N TRP A 184 12.65 -0.03 4.40
CA TRP A 184 13.99 0.17 4.95
C TRP A 184 15.10 0.30 3.88
N PRO A 185 15.22 -0.60 2.89
CA PRO A 185 16.24 -0.47 1.84
C PRO A 185 16.08 0.82 1.05
N TRP A 186 14.83 1.26 0.82
CA TRP A 186 14.55 2.50 0.13
C TRP A 186 14.99 3.73 0.95
N LEU A 187 14.69 3.76 2.25
CA LEU A 187 15.15 4.84 3.15
C LEU A 187 16.68 4.93 3.19
N LEU A 188 17.36 3.79 3.28
CA LEU A 188 18.82 3.73 3.24
C LEU A 188 19.37 4.26 1.91
N ALA A 189 18.78 3.87 0.78
CA ALA A 189 19.19 4.34 -0.54
C ALA A 189 19.04 5.86 -0.68
N VAL A 190 17.92 6.41 -0.20
CA VAL A 190 17.67 7.86 -0.21
C VAL A 190 18.65 8.60 0.71
N ALA A 191 18.87 8.10 1.92
CA ALA A 191 19.81 8.69 2.88
C ALA A 191 21.26 8.68 2.33
N ALA A 192 21.69 7.56 1.76
CA ALA A 192 23.00 7.42 1.13
C ALA A 192 23.16 8.39 -0.06
N TYR A 193 22.15 8.48 -0.92
CA TYR A 193 22.15 9.39 -2.07
C TYR A 193 22.31 10.86 -1.64
N TYR A 194 21.54 11.31 -0.66
CA TYR A 194 21.65 12.68 -0.15
C TYR A 194 22.97 12.95 0.58
N SER A 195 23.49 11.95 1.30
CA SER A 195 24.78 12.07 1.99
C SER A 195 25.94 12.19 1.01
N ALA A 196 25.91 11.41 -0.09
CA ALA A 196 26.92 11.46 -1.15
C ALA A 196 26.88 12.78 -1.94
N ARG A 197 25.71 13.39 -2.11
CA ARG A 197 25.55 14.66 -2.83
C ARG A 197 25.93 15.91 -2.04
N ARG A 198 26.04 15.80 -0.71
CA ARG A 198 26.45 16.89 0.20
C ARG A 198 27.97 16.97 0.39
N ARG A 199 28.71 15.97 -0.08
CA ARG A 199 30.18 15.95 -0.15
C ARG A 199 30.63 16.42 -1.51
#